data_AF-T0RY42-F1
#
_entry.id   AF-T0RY42-F1
#
_cell.length_a   1.000
_cell.length_b   1.000
_cell.length_c   1.000
_cell.angle_alpha   90.00
_cell.angle_beta   90.00
_cell.angle_gamma   90.00
#
_symmetry.space_group_name_H-M   'P 1'
#
loop_
_entity.id
_entity.type
_entity.pdbx_description
1 polymer ?
#
loop_
_entity_poly.entity_id
_entity_poly.type
_entity_poly.pdbx_seq_one_letter_code
_entity_poly.pdbx_strand_id
1 'polypeptide(L)' 'RSLLILEFQSLVTEVDRIAESTKFNGKDLLNGTGDQMDFQIGINNNEGLDRIAFDPSQTSAKVGDLGIEGLTVSSKEGAQ' A
#
# COMPACT_ATOMS: atom_id res chain seq x y z
N ARG A 1 -10.23 -16.65 -21.77
CA ARG A 1 -9.80 -15.24 -21.89
C ARG A 1 -10.63 -14.32 -21.01
N SER A 2 -11.96 -14.30 -21.12
CA SER A 2 -12.82 -13.53 -20.19
C SER A 2 -12.59 -13.85 -18.70
N LEU A 3 -12.44 -15.15 -18.36
CA LEU A 3 -12.14 -15.56 -16.97
C LEU A 3 -10.80 -15.02 -16.43
N LEU A 4 -9.75 -15.00 -17.24
CA LEU A 4 -8.45 -14.44 -16.84
C LEU A 4 -8.52 -12.93 -16.61
N ILE A 5 -9.30 -12.23 -17.43
CA ILE A 5 -9.55 -10.79 -17.24
C ILE A 5 -10.29 -10.56 -15.93
N LEU A 6 -11.31 -11.37 -15.63
CA LEU A 6 -12.06 -11.27 -14.38
C LEU A 6 -11.19 -11.54 -13.15
N GLU A 7 -10.33 -12.56 -13.19
CA GLU A 7 -9.40 -12.87 -12.11
C GLU A 7 -8.39 -11.74 -11.89
N PHE A 8 -7.84 -11.17 -12.98
CA PHE A 8 -6.92 -10.03 -12.90
C PHE A 8 -7.60 -8.80 -12.28
N GLN A 9 -8.81 -8.45 -12.73
CA GLN A 9 -9.56 -7.34 -12.15
C GLN A 9 -9.92 -7.58 -10.68
N SER A 10 -10.21 -8.82 -10.30
CA SER A 10 -10.46 -9.20 -8.91
C SER A 10 -9.21 -9.02 -8.06
N LEU A 11 -8.04 -9.38 -8.58
CA LEU A 11 -6.76 -9.17 -7.90
C LEU A 11 -6.46 -7.69 -7.70
N VAL A 12 -6.65 -6.85 -8.73
CA VAL A 12 -6.46 -5.39 -8.63
C VAL A 12 -7.40 -4.79 -7.58
N THR A 13 -8.66 -5.21 -7.58
CA THR A 13 -9.64 -4.78 -6.57
C THR A 13 -9.24 -5.20 -5.16
N GLU A 14 -8.71 -6.42 -5.01
CA GLU A 14 -8.27 -6.93 -3.73
C GLU A 14 -7.02 -6.20 -3.20
N VAL A 15 -6.10 -5.81 -4.08
CA VAL A 15 -4.95 -4.96 -3.71
C VAL A 15 -5.43 -3.63 -3.15
N ASP A 16 -6.36 -2.96 -3.82
CA ASP A 16 -6.93 -1.69 -3.35
C ASP A 16 -7.66 -1.85 -2.01
N ARG A 17 -8.43 -2.94 -1.87
CA ARG A 17 -9.11 -3.28 -0.61
C ARG A 17 -8.12 -3.49 0.53
N ILE A 18 -7.00 -4.19 0.30
CA ILE A 18 -5.96 -4.40 1.31
C ILE A 18 -5.32 -3.06 1.69
N ALA A 19 -4.99 -2.21 0.71
CA ALA A 19 -4.44 -0.88 0.95
C ALA A 19 -5.35 -0.05 1.87
N GLU A 20 -6.66 -0.02 1.61
CA GLU A 20 -7.63 0.78 2.36
C GLU A 20 -8.07 0.18 3.71
N SER A 21 -8.00 -1.15 3.86
CA SER A 21 -8.47 -1.83 5.08
C SER A 21 -7.35 -2.17 6.08
N THR A 22 -6.08 -2.06 5.69
CA THR A 22 -4.96 -2.37 6.58
C THR A 22 -4.75 -1.24 7.58
N LYS A 23 -5.17 -1.52 8.82
CA LYS A 23 -5.08 -0.59 9.95
C LYS A 23 -4.39 -1.25 11.13
N PHE A 24 -3.64 -0.45 11.87
CA PHE A 24 -3.11 -0.84 13.17
C PHE A 24 -3.44 0.23 14.21
N ASN A 25 -4.08 -0.17 15.32
CA ASN A 25 -4.56 0.75 16.35
C ASN A 25 -5.40 1.92 15.80
N GLY A 26 -6.19 1.67 14.75
CA GLY A 26 -7.04 2.67 14.09
C GLY A 26 -6.29 3.64 13.16
N LYS A 27 -4.99 3.47 12.96
CA LYS A 27 -4.19 4.21 11.98
C LYS A 27 -4.06 3.40 10.70
N ASP A 28 -4.25 4.07 9.56
CA ASP A 28 -4.05 3.47 8.25
C ASP A 28 -2.55 3.32 7.98
N LEU A 29 -2.15 2.19 7.39
CA LEU A 29 -0.73 1.88 7.13
C LEU A 29 -0.36 1.92 5.66
N LEU A 30 -1.29 1.57 4.77
CA LEU A 30 -1.00 1.26 3.36
C LEU A 30 -1.78 2.12 2.36
N ASN A 31 -2.61 3.06 2.81
CA ASN A 31 -3.42 3.88 1.91
C ASN A 31 -2.80 5.26 1.62
N GLY A 32 -1.57 5.51 2.06
CA GLY A 32 -0.88 6.78 1.85
C GLY A 32 -1.36 7.92 2.77
N THR A 33 -2.33 7.68 3.65
CA THR A 33 -2.92 8.71 4.50
C THR A 33 -2.51 8.54 5.96
N GLY A 34 -2.52 9.64 6.70
CA GLY A 34 -2.13 9.69 8.10
C GLY A 34 -0.84 10.48 8.32
N ASP A 35 -0.57 10.73 9.60
CA ASP A 35 0.63 11.47 10.02
C ASP A 35 1.80 10.50 10.24
N GLN A 36 3.03 11.03 10.14
CA GLN A 36 4.22 10.30 10.54
C GLN A 36 4.09 9.84 12.00
N MET A 37 4.43 8.58 12.25
CA MET A 37 4.43 7.95 13.56
C MET A 37 5.87 7.68 14.00
N ASP A 38 6.23 8.20 15.18
CA ASP A 38 7.53 7.93 15.79
C ASP A 38 7.37 6.88 16.90
N PHE A 39 8.10 5.77 16.76
CA PHE A 39 8.14 4.70 17.74
C PHE A 39 9.40 4.80 18.58
N GLN A 40 9.23 4.97 19.88
CA GLN A 40 10.34 5.00 20.83
C GLN A 40 10.88 3.58 21.05
N ILE A 41 12.18 3.38 20.76
CA ILE A 41 12.89 2.10 20.93
C ILE A 41 14.09 2.19 21.87
N GLY A 42 14.50 3.39 22.26
CA GLY A 42 15.56 3.63 23.23
C GLY A 42 15.06 4.21 24.54
N ILE A 43 15.89 4.15 25.58
CA ILE A 43 15.58 4.72 26.90
C ILE A 43 15.95 6.19 27.02
N ASN A 44 16.80 6.68 26.11
CA ASN A 44 17.19 8.08 26.04
C ASN A 44 16.25 8.80 25.06
N ASN A 45 16.28 10.13 25.05
CA ASN A 45 15.42 10.94 24.19
C ASN A 45 16.20 11.49 22.98
N ASN A 46 17.02 10.67 22.32
CA ASN A 46 17.74 11.05 21.12
C ASN A 46 16.94 10.64 19.87
N GLU A 47 16.47 11.62 19.10
CA GLU A 47 15.60 11.39 17.93
C GLU A 47 16.23 10.50 16.86
N GLY A 48 17.54 10.54 16.66
CA GLY A 48 18.21 9.76 15.60
C GLY A 48 18.61 8.34 16.01
N LEU A 49 18.58 8.03 17.31
CA LEU A 49 19.08 6.75 17.84
C LEU A 49 17.99 5.97 18.58
N ASP A 50 17.04 6.67 19.20
CA ASP A 50 16.04 6.10 20.08
C ASP A 50 14.63 6.09 19.47
N ARG A 51 14.48 6.53 18.21
CA ARG A 51 13.19 6.57 17.51
C ARG A 51 13.27 5.94 16.12
N ILE A 52 12.20 5.21 15.76
CA ILE A 52 11.94 4.77 14.39
C ILE A 52 10.74 5.57 13.87
N ALA A 53 10.94 6.31 12.79
CA ALA A 53 9.87 7.01 12.09
C ALA A 53 9.22 6.09 11.05
N PHE A 54 7.90 6.10 11.00
CA PHE A 54 7.09 5.49 9.95
C PHE A 54 6.24 6.59 9.30
N ASP A 55 6.40 6.78 8.00
CA ASP A 55 5.62 7.75 7.22
C ASP A 55 4.65 6.99 6.30
N PRO A 56 3.34 6.98 6.61
CA PRO A 56 2.32 6.33 5.78
C PRO A 56 2.29 6.85 4.34
N SER A 57 2.70 8.11 4.10
CA SER A 57 2.72 8.69 2.75
C SER A 57 3.72 8.00 1.82
N GLN A 58 4.76 7.38 2.39
CA GLN A 58 5.80 6.67 1.65
C GLN A 58 5.47 5.18 1.46
N THR A 59 4.37 4.69 2.01
CA THR A 59 4.00 3.26 2.01
C THR A 59 2.65 3.01 1.35
N SER A 60 2.17 3.94 0.52
CA SER A 60 0.92 3.74 -0.20
C SER A 60 1.03 2.55 -1.17
N ALA A 61 0.11 1.60 -1.01
CA ALA A 61 -0.05 0.42 -1.85
C ALA A 61 -1.34 0.48 -2.67
N LYS A 62 -1.92 1.68 -2.84
CA LYS A 62 -3.07 1.89 -3.71
C LYS A 62 -2.72 1.53 -5.15
N VAL A 63 -3.71 1.06 -5.89
CA VAL A 63 -3.58 0.64 -7.29
C VAL A 63 -2.94 1.73 -8.16
N GLY A 64 -3.31 3.00 -7.94
CA GLY A 64 -2.73 4.15 -8.64
C GLY A 64 -1.27 4.39 -8.29
N ASP A 65 -0.91 4.32 -7.00
CA ASP A 65 0.47 4.57 -6.52
C ASP A 65 1.43 3.45 -6.91
N LEU A 66 0.92 2.22 -7.05
CA LEU A 66 1.66 1.07 -7.57
C LEU A 66 1.78 1.05 -9.11
N GLY A 67 1.10 1.96 -9.81
CA GLY A 67 1.12 2.04 -11.28
C GLY A 67 0.47 0.84 -11.97
N ILE A 68 -0.37 0.08 -11.25
CA ILE A 68 -1.08 -1.09 -11.79
C ILE A 68 -2.52 -0.74 -12.22
N GLU A 69 -2.89 0.54 -12.14
CA GLU A 69 -4.16 1.05 -12.61
C GLU A 69 -4.31 0.89 -14.13
N GLY A 70 -5.41 0.28 -14.55
CA GLY A 70 -5.70 0.09 -15.98
C GLY A 70 -4.89 -1.00 -16.68
N LEU A 71 -4.03 -1.73 -15.97
CA LEU A 71 -3.41 -2.95 -16.51
C LEU A 71 -4.50 -3.96 -16.91
N THR A 72 -4.26 -4.70 -17.98
CA THR A 72 -5.24 -5.67 -18.48
C THR A 72 -4.57 -6.80 -19.24
N VAL A 73 -5.03 -8.02 -19.00
CA VAL A 73 -4.58 -9.22 -19.71
C VAL A 73 -5.41 -9.53 -20.97
N SER A 74 -6.09 -8.51 -21.52
CA SER A 74 -6.97 -8.66 -22.68
C SER A 74 -6.23 -8.78 -24.03
N SER A 75 -5.01 -8.24 -24.11
CA SER A 75 -4.10 -8.33 -25.26
C SER A 75 -2.75 -8.93 -24.87
N LYS A 76 -1.97 -9.34 -25.87
CA LYS A 76 -0.60 -9.85 -25.64
C LYS A 76 0.30 -8.72 -25.13
N GLU A 77 0.12 -7.52 -25.67
CA GLU A 77 0.86 -6.33 -25.31
C GLU A 77 0.55 -5.86 -23.87
N GLY A 78 -0.70 -5.96 -23.42
CA GLY A 78 -1.10 -5.58 -22.06
C GLY A 78 -0.71 -6.59 -20.97
N ALA A 79 -0.28 -7.79 -21.35
CA ALA A 79 0.14 -8.86 -20.47
C ALA A 79 1.67 -9.06 -20.39
N GLN A 80 2.45 -8.16 -21.00
CA GLN A 80 3.93 -8.19 -21.00
C GLN A 80 4.53 -7.55 -19.75
#